data_AF-A0A8T9MRQ7-F1
#
_entry.id   AF-A0A8T9MRQ7-F1
#
_cell.length_a   1.000
_cell.length_b   1.000
_cell.length_c   1.000
_cell.angle_alpha   90.00
_cell.angle_beta   90.00
_cell.angle_gamma   90.00
#
_symmetry.space_group_name_H-M   'P 1'
#
loop_
_entity.id
_entity.type
_entity.pdbx_description
1 polymer ?
#
loop_
_entity_poly.entity_id
_entity_poly.type
_entity_poly.pdbx_seq_one_letter_code
_entity_poly.pdbx_strand_id
1 'polypeptide(L)'
;MRRFDFKIEFDYLKPEQAWDVFQSHCRQLGLPDAGDAVVKAELLCLKQLALGDFAAVAKQAKVLPLADAAALLTALKHECSLKEGAKGTFGFV
;
A
#
# COMPACT_ATOMS: atom_id res chain seq x y z
N MET A 1 8.20 32.45 5.90
CA MET A 1 7.21 31.35 5.83
C MET A 1 7.86 30.19 5.05
N ARG A 2 8.50 29.24 5.74
CA ARG A 2 9.13 28.06 5.12
C ARG A 2 8.24 26.86 5.38
N ARG A 3 7.58 26.37 4.32
CA ARG A 3 6.74 25.17 4.29
C ARG A 3 7.61 23.93 4.47
N PHE A 4 7.86 23.50 5.70
CA PHE A 4 8.30 22.14 6.00
C PHE A 4 7.68 21.68 7.33
N ASP A 5 6.43 22.09 7.59
CA ASP A 5 5.62 21.46 8.62
C ASP A 5 4.75 20.40 7.97
N PHE A 6 5.37 19.28 7.65
CA PHE A 6 4.67 18.01 7.67
C PHE A 6 5.67 17.00 8.20
N LYS A 7 5.76 16.92 9.52
CA LYS A 7 6.02 15.63 10.17
C LYS A 7 4.88 14.72 9.71
N ILE A 8 5.05 14.11 8.54
CA ILE A 8 4.24 12.96 8.15
C ILE A 8 4.78 11.87 9.05
N GLU A 9 4.23 11.78 10.27
CA GLU A 9 4.35 10.57 11.06
C GLU A 9 3.75 9.48 10.19
N PHE A 10 4.62 8.67 9.59
CA PHE A 10 4.24 7.44 8.87
C PHE A 10 3.80 6.39 9.89
N ASP A 11 2.83 6.76 10.73
CA ASP A 11 2.15 5.84 11.59
C ASP A 11 1.23 4.96 10.73
N TYR A 12 0.84 3.81 11.27
CA TYR A 12 0.06 2.84 10.51
C TYR A 12 -1.29 3.46 10.11
N LEU A 13 -1.70 3.29 8.86
CA LEU A 13 -2.95 3.86 8.39
C LEU A 13 -4.12 3.16 9.07
N LYS A 14 -5.14 3.94 9.43
CA LYS A 14 -6.42 3.36 9.81
C LYS A 14 -6.99 2.55 8.65
N PRO A 15 -7.66 1.41 8.92
CA PRO A 15 -8.24 0.56 7.88
C PRO A 15 -9.12 1.33 6.89
N GLU A 16 -9.90 2.30 7.38
CA GLU A 16 -10.75 3.17 6.55
C GLU A 16 -9.93 4.09 5.63
N GLN A 17 -8.83 4.65 6.12
CA GLN A 17 -7.94 5.49 5.32
C GLN A 17 -7.17 4.68 4.28
N ALA A 18 -6.76 3.46 4.62
CA ALA A 18 -6.08 2.57 3.69
C ALA A 18 -6.99 2.25 2.48
N TRP A 19 -8.29 2.04 2.73
CA TRP A 19 -9.26 1.83 1.66
C TRP A 19 -9.46 3.05 0.75
N ASP A 20 -9.48 4.25 1.32
CA ASP A 20 -9.59 5.50 0.54
C ASP A 20 -8.37 5.72 -0.38
N VAL A 21 -7.16 5.53 0.18
CA VAL A 21 -5.90 5.62 -0.58
C VAL A 21 -5.83 4.56 -1.69
N PHE A 22 -6.28 3.34 -1.40
CA PHE A 22 -6.35 2.25 -2.36
C PHE A 22 -7.27 2.59 -3.55
N GLN A 23 -8.47 3.10 -3.27
CA GLN A 23 -9.40 3.54 -4.32
C GLN A 23 -8.82 4.68 -5.15
N SER A 24 -8.18 5.66 -4.51
CA SER A 24 -7.52 6.76 -5.21
C SER A 24 -6.44 6.24 -6.16
N HIS A 25 -5.63 5.27 -5.72
CA HIS A 25 -4.60 4.63 -6.56
C HIS A 25 -5.22 3.85 -7.72
N CYS A 26 -6.27 3.08 -7.46
CA CYS A 26 -6.97 2.37 -8.52
C CYS A 26 -7.52 3.33 -9.57
N ARG A 27 -8.11 4.45 -9.15
CA ARG A 27 -8.60 5.48 -10.06
C ARG A 27 -7.47 6.14 -10.87
N GLN A 28 -6.32 6.38 -10.25
CA GLN A 28 -5.13 6.91 -10.94
C GLN A 28 -4.54 5.92 -11.96
N LEU A 29 -4.63 4.62 -11.67
CA LEU A 29 -4.14 3.55 -12.54
C LEU A 29 -5.18 3.11 -13.57
N GLY A 30 -6.42 3.59 -13.47
CA GLY A 30 -7.52 3.20 -14.35
C GLY A 30 -8.03 1.77 -14.11
N LEU A 31 -7.84 1.23 -12.91
CA LEU A 31 -8.25 -0.13 -12.54
C LEU A 31 -9.77 -0.18 -12.31
N PRO A 32 -10.53 -0.95 -13.11
CA PRO A 32 -12.00 -1.01 -12.99
C PRO A 32 -12.48 -1.78 -11.75
N ASP A 33 -11.64 -2.66 -11.19
CA ASP A 33 -12.03 -3.64 -10.16
C ASP A 33 -11.75 -3.19 -8.71
N ALA A 34 -11.59 -1.89 -8.48
CA ALA A 34 -11.24 -1.32 -7.18
C ALA A 34 -12.30 -1.55 -6.07
N GLY A 35 -13.49 -2.04 -6.43
CA GLY A 35 -14.65 -2.12 -5.56
C GLY A 35 -14.94 -3.51 -4.99
N ASP A 36 -14.08 -4.50 -5.23
CA ASP A 36 -14.36 -5.86 -4.81
C ASP A 36 -14.35 -5.98 -3.27
N ALA A 37 -15.46 -6.48 -2.71
CA ALA A 37 -15.63 -6.59 -1.27
C ALA A 37 -14.60 -7.54 -0.64
N VAL A 38 -14.12 -8.53 -1.39
CA VAL A 38 -13.07 -9.45 -0.95
C VAL A 38 -11.75 -8.71 -0.85
N VAL A 39 -11.39 -7.90 -1.86
CA VAL A 39 -10.18 -7.07 -1.84
C VAL A 39 -10.19 -6.10 -0.67
N LYS A 40 -11.34 -5.47 -0.40
CA LYS A 40 -11.53 -4.60 0.77
C LYS A 40 -11.30 -5.36 2.07
N ALA A 41 -11.95 -6.50 2.26
CA ALA A 41 -11.84 -7.28 3.50
C ALA A 41 -10.38 -7.70 3.77
N GLU A 42 -9.67 -8.14 2.73
CA GLU A 42 -8.28 -8.54 2.81
C GLU A 42 -7.35 -7.36 3.11
N LEU A 43 -7.61 -6.18 2.53
CA LEU A 43 -6.87 -4.95 2.82
C LEU A 43 -7.10 -4.49 4.27
N LEU A 44 -8.33 -4.59 4.77
CA LEU A 44 -8.67 -4.27 6.17
C LEU A 44 -8.04 -5.26 7.16
N CYS A 45 -7.76 -6.50 6.72
CA CYS A 45 -7.06 -7.49 7.53
C CYS A 45 -5.59 -7.12 7.77
N LEU A 46 -4.99 -6.33 6.86
CA LEU A 46 -3.61 -5.86 6.97
C LEU A 46 -3.52 -4.69 7.96
N LYS A 47 -3.21 -5.02 9.22
CA LYS A 47 -3.12 -4.05 10.32
C LYS A 47 -1.86 -3.18 10.30
N GLN A 48 -0.87 -3.52 9.47
CA GLN A 48 0.43 -2.85 9.42
C GLN A 48 0.68 -2.10 8.11
N LEU A 49 -0.37 -1.72 7.38
CA LEU A 49 -0.18 -0.91 6.18
C LEU A 49 0.28 0.51 6.55
N ALA A 50 1.43 0.91 6.04
CA ALA A 50 1.86 2.29 6.07
C ALA A 50 1.62 2.96 4.70
N LEU A 51 1.54 4.29 4.72
CA LEU A 51 1.55 5.10 3.49
C LEU A 51 2.78 4.80 2.60
N GLY A 52 3.88 4.34 3.20
CA GLY A 52 5.09 3.91 2.50
C GLY A 52 4.87 2.69 1.61
N ASP A 53 4.08 1.72 2.06
CA ASP A 53 3.77 0.50 1.28
C ASP A 53 2.96 0.86 0.03
N PHE A 54 1.99 1.75 0.16
CA PHE A 54 1.27 2.30 -1.01
C PHE A 54 2.21 3.01 -1.97
N ALA A 55 3.18 3.79 -1.48
CA ALA A 55 4.14 4.48 -2.35
C ALA A 55 5.06 3.50 -3.10
N ALA A 56 5.44 2.38 -2.49
CA ALA A 56 6.21 1.33 -3.14
C ALA A 56 5.39 0.65 -4.25
N VAL A 57 4.15 0.26 -3.95
CA VAL A 57 3.24 -0.33 -4.93
C VAL A 57 2.90 0.66 -6.06
N ALA A 58 2.76 1.95 -5.77
CA ALA A 58 2.57 3.00 -6.77
C ALA A 58 3.76 3.12 -7.73
N LYS A 59 4.98 3.02 -7.21
CA LYS A 59 6.20 3.01 -8.04
C LYS A 59 6.24 1.76 -8.91
N GLN A 60 5.92 0.61 -8.34
CA GLN A 60 5.84 -0.63 -9.12
C GLN A 60 4.78 -0.53 -10.22
N ALA A 61 3.59 -0.01 -9.92
CA ALA A 61 2.51 0.19 -10.87
C ALA A 61 2.87 1.16 -12.02
N LYS A 62 3.78 2.10 -11.77
CA LYS A 62 4.33 3.00 -12.80
C LYS A 62 5.34 2.30 -13.72
N VAL A 63 6.11 1.35 -13.20
CA VAL A 63 7.12 0.60 -13.97
C VAL A 63 6.48 -0.58 -14.70
N LEU A 64 5.55 -1.25 -14.03
CA LEU A 64 4.79 -2.39 -14.50
C LEU A 64 3.29 -2.10 -14.26
N PRO A 65 2.51 -1.79 -15.30
CA PRO A 65 1.08 -1.53 -15.13
C PRO A 65 0.39 -2.76 -14.55
N LEU A 66 -0.32 -2.55 -13.44
CA LEU A 66 -1.16 -3.57 -12.82
C LEU A 66 -2.42 -3.74 -13.67
N ALA A 67 -2.84 -4.99 -13.88
CA ALA A 67 -4.06 -5.28 -14.65
C ALA A 67 -5.33 -5.12 -13.79
N ASP A 68 -5.24 -5.48 -12.50
CA ASP A 68 -6.40 -5.60 -11.62
C ASP A 68 -6.11 -5.10 -10.20
N ALA A 69 -7.19 -4.75 -9.46
CA ALA A 69 -7.10 -4.37 -8.06
C ALA A 69 -6.53 -5.50 -7.17
N ALA A 70 -6.79 -6.76 -7.51
CA ALA A 70 -6.21 -7.92 -6.84
C ALA A 70 -4.68 -7.98 -6.96
N ALA A 71 -4.12 -7.57 -8.11
CA ALA A 71 -2.68 -7.47 -8.30
C ALA A 71 -2.08 -6.37 -7.40
N LEU A 72 -2.78 -5.24 -7.26
CA LEU A 72 -2.39 -4.15 -6.36
C LEU A 72 -2.41 -4.58 -4.89
N LEU A 73 -3.44 -5.30 -4.47
CA LEU A 73 -3.54 -5.88 -3.13
C LEU A 73 -2.42 -6.90 -2.87
N THR A 74 -2.11 -7.75 -3.84
CA THR A 74 -1.04 -8.75 -3.72
C THR A 74 0.32 -8.08 -3.53
N ALA A 75 0.59 -7.01 -4.27
CA ALA A 75 1.79 -6.21 -4.09
C ALA A 75 1.84 -5.55 -2.69
N LEU A 76 0.71 -4.98 -2.22
CA LEU A 76 0.62 -4.42 -0.87
C LEU A 76 0.85 -5.46 0.24
N LYS A 77 0.28 -6.66 0.08
CA LYS A 77 0.52 -7.78 1.00
C LYS A 77 1.98 -8.19 1.03
N HIS A 78 2.65 -8.18 -0.11
CA HIS A 78 4.06 -8.51 -0.22
C HIS A 78 4.92 -7.50 0.53
N GLU A 79 4.69 -6.19 0.33
CA GLU A 79 5.39 -5.13 1.05
C GLU A 79 5.11 -5.18 2.56
N CYS A 80 3.86 -5.40 2.96
CA CYS A 80 3.48 -5.57 4.37
C CYS A 80 4.18 -6.78 5.01
N SER A 81 4.21 -7.92 4.31
CA SER A 81 4.89 -9.15 4.76
C SER A 81 6.41 -8.99 4.84
N LEU A 82 7.02 -8.21 3.95
CA LEU A 82 8.45 -7.91 3.99
C LEU A 82 8.82 -7.16 5.28
N LYS A 83 7.95 -6.29 5.77
CA LYS A 83 8.14 -5.54 7.01
C LYS A 83 7.95 -6.41 8.26
N GLU A 84 7.03 -7.37 8.22
CA GLU A 84 6.84 -8.39 9.28
C GLU A 84 7.97 -9.44 9.32
N GLY A 85 8.49 -9.83 8.14
CA GLY A 85 9.56 -10.81 7.97
C GLY A 85 10.97 -10.27 8.23
N ALA A 86 11.17 -8.95 8.19
CA ALA A 86 12.47 -8.31 8.46
C ALA A 86 12.92 -8.35 9.93
N LYS A 87 12.25 -9.14 10.78
CA LYS A 87 12.81 -9.61 12.06
C LYS A 87 13.89 -10.70 11.90
N GLY A 88 14.19 -11.12 10.67
CA GLY A 88 15.38 -11.91 10.35
C GLY A 88 16.49 -11.04 9.78
N THR A 89 17.47 -10.70 10.61
CA THR A 89 18.86 -10.35 10.30
C THR A 89 19.21 -10.17 8.82
N PHE A 90 19.02 -8.98 8.24
CA PHE A 90 19.79 -8.57 7.06
C PHE A 90 21.20 -8.16 7.51
N GLY A 91 21.99 -9.16 7.90
CA GLY A 91 23.44 -9.06 7.94
C GLY A 91 23.94 -9.13 6.51
N PHE A 92 24.47 -8.03 6.01
CA PHE A 92 25.31 -8.04 4.82
C PHE A 92 26.50 -8.98 5.09
N VAL A 93 26.73 -9.95 4.21
CA VAL A 93 28.01 -10.67 4.07
C VAL A 93 28.73 -10.15 2.84
#